data_AF-A0A9N9WSZ1-F1
#
_entry.id   AF-A0A9N9WSZ1-F1
#
_cell.length_a   1.000
_cell.length_b   1.000
_cell.length_c   1.000
_cell.angle_alpha   90.00
_cell.angle_beta   90.00
_cell.angle_gamma   90.00
#
_symmetry.space_group_name_H-M   'P 1'
#
loop_
_entity.id
_entity.type
_entity.pdbx_description
1 polymer ?
#
loop_
_entity_poly.entity_id
_entity_poly.type
_entity_poly.pdbx_seq_one_letter_code
_entity_poly.pdbx_strand_id
1 'polypeptide(L)'
;MISAKTQEQVLKLIQEKERIEKEIQNHGVALKNNNIGFNEPLVDSEGFPRNDIDVRSVRLARTQIVCLQNDLKDITKAIEEGLAKYFVEKKDMPSSSSVPSLSNISLESKSEVLKDVELKPFLIVSMVSENSPGSIVGLQMNDRILTFGSINCYNFKDLNQIGELVNNSKNHHIKIKLRRNEIDLELILTPKIWNGQGLLGFKINAIPMTN
;
A
#
# COMPACT_ATOMS: atom_id res chain seq x y z
N MET A 1 -11.00 4.89 -30.75
CA MET A 1 -10.61 3.49 -31.09
C MET A 1 -9.42 2.98 -30.27
N ILE A 2 -8.50 3.84 -29.81
CA ILE A 2 -7.30 3.44 -29.05
C ILE A 2 -7.65 2.95 -27.63
N SER A 3 -8.47 3.69 -26.87
CA SER A 3 -8.97 3.26 -25.56
C SER A 3 -9.60 1.85 -25.52
N ALA A 4 -10.37 1.46 -26.54
CA ALA A 4 -10.98 0.12 -26.64
C ALA A 4 -9.93 -0.99 -26.83
N LYS A 5 -8.86 -0.70 -27.59
CA LYS A 5 -7.74 -1.62 -27.80
C LYS A 5 -6.91 -1.78 -26.53
N THR A 6 -6.66 -0.69 -25.80
CA THR A 6 -5.95 -0.73 -24.51
C THR A 6 -6.73 -1.53 -23.46
N GLN A 7 -8.04 -1.34 -23.40
CA GLN A 7 -8.93 -2.11 -22.52
C GLN A 7 -8.88 -3.61 -22.85
N GLU A 8 -8.95 -3.98 -24.13
CA GLU A 8 -8.87 -5.37 -24.56
C GLU A 8 -7.51 -6.01 -24.19
N GLN A 9 -6.42 -5.25 -24.32
CA GLN A 9 -5.08 -5.71 -23.92
C GLN A 9 -4.97 -5.95 -22.42
N VAL A 10 -5.51 -5.03 -21.59
CA VAL A 10 -5.52 -5.19 -20.13
C VAL A 10 -6.35 -6.42 -19.72
N LEU A 11 -7.51 -6.63 -20.34
CA LEU A 11 -8.34 -7.81 -20.07
C LEU A 11 -7.62 -9.12 -20.43
N LYS A 12 -6.88 -9.17 -21.55
CA LYS A 12 -6.05 -10.32 -21.91
C LYS A 12 -4.94 -10.60 -20.89
N LEU A 13 -4.28 -9.55 -20.40
CA LEU A 13 -3.25 -9.67 -19.38
C LEU A 13 -3.81 -10.18 -18.05
N ILE A 14 -5.02 -9.76 -17.67
CA ILE A 14 -5.71 -10.28 -16.47
C ILE A 14 -6.03 -11.77 -16.62
N GLN A 15 -6.51 -12.19 -17.78
CA GLN A 15 -6.75 -13.62 -18.04
C GLN A 15 -5.46 -14.43 -17.97
N GLU A 16 -4.36 -13.90 -18.50
CA GLU A 16 -3.06 -14.55 -18.44
C GLU A 16 -2.50 -14.62 -17.01
N LYS A 17 -2.70 -13.56 -16.21
CA LYS A 17 -2.40 -13.56 -14.77
C LYS A 17 -3.10 -14.72 -14.07
N GLU A 18 -4.41 -14.89 -14.29
CA GLU A 18 -5.19 -15.99 -13.68
C GLU A 18 -4.67 -17.37 -14.14
N ARG A 19 -4.26 -17.51 -15.40
CA ARG A 19 -3.66 -18.74 -15.92
C ARG A 19 -2.38 -19.09 -15.18
N ILE A 20 -1.49 -18.13 -14.99
CA ILE A 20 -0.21 -18.31 -14.30
C ILE A 20 -0.42 -18.58 -12.81
N GLU A 21 -1.34 -17.89 -12.15
CA GLU A 21 -1.69 -18.15 -10.75
C GLU A 21 -2.18 -19.60 -10.55
N LYS A 22 -2.97 -20.10 -11.51
CA LYS A 22 -3.42 -21.50 -11.50
C LYS A 22 -2.27 -22.49 -11.69
N GLU A 23 -1.31 -22.20 -12.58
CA GLU A 23 -0.11 -23.02 -12.78
C GLU A 23 0.76 -23.05 -11.51
N ILE A 24 0.96 -21.90 -10.85
CA ILE A 24 1.66 -21.80 -9.56
C ILE A 24 0.94 -22.66 -8.51
N GLN A 25 -0.39 -22.60 -8.44
CA GLN A 25 -1.17 -23.42 -7.51
C GLN A 25 -0.98 -24.91 -7.79
N ASN A 26 -0.97 -25.32 -9.07
CA ASN A 26 -0.78 -26.71 -9.46
C ASN A 26 0.60 -27.24 -9.03
N HIS A 27 1.67 -26.48 -9.27
CA HIS A 27 3.01 -26.82 -8.77
C HIS A 27 3.09 -26.77 -7.23
N GLY A 28 2.32 -25.89 -6.59
CA GLY A 28 2.18 -25.84 -5.13
C GLY A 28 1.53 -27.09 -4.54
N VAL A 29 0.57 -27.71 -5.23
CA VAL A 29 0.00 -29.01 -4.84
C VAL A 29 1.05 -30.12 -4.93
N ALA A 30 1.90 -30.11 -5.96
CA ALA A 30 2.98 -31.09 -6.07
C ALA A 30 3.99 -31.01 -4.91
N LEU A 31 4.28 -29.80 -4.41
CA LEU A 31 5.10 -29.61 -3.20
C LEU A 31 4.41 -30.15 -1.95
N LYS A 32 3.12 -29.86 -1.78
CA LYS A 32 2.32 -30.35 -0.64
C LYS A 32 2.23 -31.88 -0.63
N ASN A 33 2.10 -32.51 -1.78
CA ASN A 33 2.07 -33.98 -1.90
C ASN A 33 3.38 -34.64 -1.44
N ASN A 34 4.50 -33.94 -1.57
CA ASN A 34 5.81 -34.39 -1.07
C ASN A 34 6.07 -33.95 0.39
N ASN A 35 5.06 -33.40 1.08
CA ASN A 35 5.14 -32.92 2.47
C ASN A 35 6.30 -31.94 2.74
N ILE A 36 6.70 -31.16 1.73
CA ILE A 36 7.83 -30.24 1.84
C ILE A 36 7.43 -28.79 1.55
N GLY A 37 7.88 -27.88 2.41
CA GLY A 37 7.72 -26.44 2.23
C GLY A 37 8.57 -25.91 1.07
N PHE A 38 8.30 -24.67 0.62
CA PHE A 38 9.06 -24.06 -0.48
C PHE A 38 10.53 -23.77 -0.13
N ASN A 39 10.84 -23.45 1.12
CA ASN A 39 12.18 -23.09 1.59
C ASN A 39 12.89 -24.19 2.39
N GLU A 40 12.32 -25.39 2.45
CA GLU A 40 12.89 -26.47 3.25
C GLU A 40 14.09 -27.14 2.57
N PRO A 41 15.09 -27.60 3.34
CA PRO A 41 16.28 -28.23 2.78
C PRO A 41 15.94 -29.59 2.13
N LEU A 42 16.48 -29.82 0.93
CA LEU A 42 16.31 -31.07 0.17
C LEU A 42 17.33 -32.16 0.55
N VAL A 43 18.25 -31.82 1.44
CA VAL A 43 19.31 -32.69 1.94
C VAL A 43 19.08 -33.00 3.41
N ASP A 44 19.59 -34.14 3.84
CA ASP A 44 19.64 -34.55 5.24
C ASP A 44 20.80 -33.86 6.00
N SER A 45 21.01 -34.24 7.26
CA SER A 45 22.09 -33.73 8.11
C SER A 45 23.49 -34.16 7.67
N GLU A 46 23.59 -35.21 6.86
CA GLU A 46 24.86 -35.75 6.35
C GLU A 46 25.19 -35.20 4.95
N GLY A 47 24.28 -34.42 4.35
CA GLY A 47 24.46 -33.79 3.04
C GLY A 47 23.99 -34.63 1.86
N PHE A 48 23.27 -35.73 2.10
CA PHE A 48 22.72 -36.58 1.05
C PHE A 48 21.27 -36.21 0.70
N PRO A 49 20.82 -36.50 -0.54
CA PRO A 49 19.42 -36.31 -0.93
C PRO A 49 18.49 -37.11 -0.02
N ARG A 50 17.46 -36.45 0.50
CA ARG A 50 16.46 -37.10 1.35
C ARG A 50 15.74 -38.23 0.62
N ASN A 51 15.67 -39.40 1.25
CA ASN A 51 14.95 -40.56 0.74
C ASN A 51 13.42 -40.44 0.98
N ASP A 52 13.06 -39.65 2.00
CA ASP A 52 11.88 -38.81 2.14
C ASP A 52 10.88 -38.59 1.01
N ILE A 53 11.47 -38.04 -0.04
CA ILE A 53 10.86 -37.09 -0.95
C ILE A 53 11.46 -37.34 -2.33
N ASP A 54 10.68 -37.06 -3.36
CA ASP A 54 11.26 -37.00 -4.69
C ASP A 54 11.94 -35.63 -4.88
N VAL A 55 13.23 -35.58 -4.50
CA VAL A 55 14.09 -34.39 -4.61
C VAL A 55 14.06 -33.79 -6.01
N ARG A 56 13.93 -34.63 -7.05
CA ARG A 56 13.92 -34.17 -8.44
C ARG A 56 12.64 -33.42 -8.77
N SER A 57 11.47 -33.99 -8.46
CA SER A 57 10.19 -33.32 -8.74
C SER A 57 10.02 -32.07 -7.89
N VAL A 58 10.46 -32.09 -6.63
CA VAL A 58 10.43 -30.90 -5.75
C VAL A 58 11.30 -29.79 -6.31
N ARG A 59 12.53 -30.08 -6.74
CA ARG A 59 13.43 -29.08 -7.35
C ARG A 59 12.83 -28.50 -8.63
N LEU A 60 12.24 -29.35 -9.48
CA LEU A 60 11.57 -28.91 -10.70
C LEU A 60 10.40 -27.98 -10.36
N ALA A 61 9.50 -28.40 -9.46
CA ALA A 61 8.34 -27.62 -9.03
C ALA A 61 8.74 -26.26 -8.45
N ARG A 62 9.77 -26.21 -7.58
CA ARG A 62 10.28 -24.93 -7.04
C ARG A 62 10.81 -24.03 -8.14
N THR A 63 11.58 -24.57 -9.09
CA THR A 63 12.13 -23.78 -10.20
C THR A 63 11.01 -23.21 -11.06
N GLN A 64 10.01 -24.02 -11.40
CA GLN A 64 8.85 -23.56 -12.18
C GLN A 64 8.07 -22.47 -11.43
N ILE A 65 7.83 -22.63 -10.13
CA ILE A 65 7.17 -21.60 -9.33
C ILE A 65 7.95 -20.28 -9.33
N VAL A 66 9.28 -20.32 -9.18
CA VAL A 66 10.11 -19.10 -9.23
C VAL A 66 10.00 -18.41 -10.58
N CYS A 67 10.10 -19.16 -11.68
CA CYS A 67 9.93 -18.62 -13.03
C CYS A 67 8.56 -17.97 -13.20
N LEU A 68 7.49 -18.70 -12.87
CA LEU A 68 6.11 -18.21 -12.97
C LEU A 68 5.83 -17.01 -12.06
N GLN A 69 6.44 -16.93 -10.87
CA GLN A 69 6.31 -15.77 -9.99
C GLN A 69 6.98 -14.52 -10.57
N ASN A 70 8.12 -14.67 -11.23
CA ASN A 70 8.77 -13.57 -11.93
C ASN A 70 7.91 -13.10 -13.11
N ASP A 71 7.39 -14.04 -13.91
CA ASP A 71 6.49 -13.73 -15.03
C ASP A 71 5.20 -13.03 -14.54
N LEU A 72 4.64 -13.50 -13.42
CA LEU A 72 3.45 -12.89 -12.79
C LEU A 72 3.73 -11.44 -12.37
N LYS A 73 4.93 -11.16 -11.83
CA LYS A 73 5.34 -9.81 -11.46
C LYS A 73 5.42 -8.90 -12.69
N ASP A 74 5.97 -9.40 -13.79
CA ASP A 74 6.08 -8.65 -15.05
C ASP A 74 4.71 -8.38 -15.67
N ILE A 75 3.80 -9.37 -15.66
CA ILE A 75 2.42 -9.20 -16.12
C ILE A 75 1.64 -8.21 -15.25
N THR A 76 1.82 -8.28 -13.93
CA THR A 76 1.18 -7.34 -12.99
C THR A 76 1.62 -5.91 -13.30
N LYS A 77 2.92 -5.70 -13.54
CA LYS A 77 3.45 -4.40 -13.96
C LYS A 77 2.86 -3.93 -15.29
N ALA A 78 2.74 -4.83 -16.28
CA ALA A 78 2.12 -4.51 -17.57
C ALA A 78 0.63 -4.13 -17.45
N ILE A 79 -0.10 -4.77 -16.53
CA ILE A 79 -1.50 -4.42 -16.20
C ILE A 79 -1.57 -3.02 -15.59
N GLU A 80 -0.71 -2.71 -14.62
CA GLU A 80 -0.65 -1.39 -13.99
C GLU A 80 -0.39 -0.28 -15.01
N GLU A 81 0.60 -0.48 -15.91
CA GLU A 81 0.90 0.46 -16.98
C GLU A 81 -0.25 0.60 -17.99
N GLY A 82 -0.94 -0.50 -18.32
CA GLY A 82 -2.10 -0.48 -19.23
C GLY A 82 -3.30 0.27 -18.63
N LEU A 83 -3.58 0.06 -17.33
CA LEU A 83 -4.62 0.78 -16.59
C LEU A 83 -4.30 2.27 -16.48
N ALA A 84 -3.06 2.61 -16.12
CA ALA A 84 -2.57 3.98 -16.07
C ALA A 84 -2.82 4.73 -17.39
N LYS A 85 -2.45 4.12 -18.52
CA LYS A 85 -2.68 4.67 -19.87
C LYS A 85 -4.17 4.87 -20.17
N TYR A 86 -5.00 3.89 -19.83
CA TYR A 86 -6.45 3.97 -20.02
C TYR A 86 -7.07 5.14 -19.24
N PHE A 87 -6.66 5.35 -17.99
CA PHE A 87 -7.18 6.45 -17.17
C PHE A 87 -6.73 7.83 -17.67
N VAL A 88 -5.47 7.96 -18.11
CA VAL A 88 -4.96 9.21 -18.71
C VAL A 88 -5.72 9.55 -19.99
N GLU A 89 -5.91 8.59 -20.91
CA GLU A 89 -6.63 8.83 -22.17
C GLU A 89 -8.10 9.20 -21.94
N LYS A 90 -8.74 8.63 -20.91
CA LYS A 90 -10.12 8.99 -20.52
C LYS A 90 -10.21 10.40 -19.91
N LYS A 91 -9.13 10.94 -19.32
CA LYS A 91 -9.08 12.33 -18.85
C LYS A 91 -8.92 13.34 -19.98
N ASP A 92 -8.18 12.99 -21.05
CA ASP A 92 -7.84 13.91 -22.15
C ASP A 92 -8.93 14.05 -23.21
N MET A 93 -9.98 13.22 -23.18
CA MET A 93 -11.22 13.49 -23.93
C MET A 93 -12.00 14.59 -23.19
N PRO A 94 -12.37 15.74 -23.82
CA PRO A 94 -13.11 16.81 -23.16
C PRO A 94 -14.54 16.35 -22.88
N SER A 95 -14.67 15.58 -21.82
CA SER A 95 -15.89 15.04 -21.23
C SER A 95 -15.56 14.81 -19.75
N SER A 96 -15.38 15.92 -19.03
CA SER A 96 -15.56 16.05 -17.57
C SER A 96 -15.27 14.77 -16.76
N SER A 97 -14.00 14.41 -16.52
CA SER A 97 -13.58 13.47 -15.47
C SER A 97 -12.05 13.45 -15.32
N SER A 98 -11.54 13.86 -14.17
CA SER A 98 -10.13 14.17 -13.91
C SER A 98 -9.36 13.03 -13.23
N VAL A 99 -8.48 12.33 -13.96
CA VAL A 99 -7.36 11.52 -13.40
C VAL A 99 -6.09 11.49 -14.29
N PRO A 100 -4.88 11.81 -13.79
CA PRO A 100 -3.68 11.35 -14.49
C PRO A 100 -2.72 10.61 -13.56
N SER A 101 -2.17 9.55 -14.15
CA SER A 101 -1.25 8.59 -13.61
C SER A 101 0.21 9.04 -13.71
N LEU A 102 1.01 8.51 -12.78
CA LEU A 102 2.43 8.12 -12.88
C LEU A 102 2.74 7.43 -14.24
N SER A 103 3.94 7.37 -14.80
CA SER A 103 5.34 7.60 -14.40
C SER A 103 6.22 7.36 -15.65
N ASN A 104 7.49 7.79 -15.63
CA ASN A 104 8.69 6.97 -15.93
C ASN A 104 9.95 7.81 -15.68
N ILE A 105 11.15 7.37 -15.27
CA ILE A 105 11.75 6.19 -14.63
C ILE A 105 13.15 6.67 -14.18
N SER A 106 13.67 6.22 -13.03
CA SER A 106 15.03 5.69 -12.89
C SER A 106 15.22 5.06 -11.51
N LEU A 107 15.79 3.86 -11.55
CA LEU A 107 16.02 2.83 -10.53
C LEU A 107 17.55 2.89 -10.33
N GLU A 108 18.23 2.76 -9.21
CA GLU A 108 18.09 2.04 -7.94
C GLU A 108 19.05 2.78 -6.98
N SER A 109 18.80 2.92 -5.68
CA SER A 109 18.98 1.79 -4.75
C SER A 109 18.36 2.13 -3.40
N LYS A 110 17.03 1.96 -3.40
CA LYS A 110 16.10 1.58 -2.32
C LYS A 110 15.95 2.49 -1.10
N SER A 111 16.64 3.62 -1.05
CA SER A 111 16.06 4.85 -0.51
C SER A 111 15.13 5.46 -1.57
N GLU A 112 14.43 6.53 -1.24
CA GLU A 112 13.70 7.42 -2.15
C GLU A 112 12.18 7.27 -2.14
N VAL A 113 11.52 8.22 -1.46
CA VAL A 113 10.93 9.41 -2.09
C VAL A 113 9.68 8.99 -2.87
N LEU A 114 8.60 8.77 -2.12
CA LEU A 114 7.25 9.05 -2.62
C LEU A 114 7.22 10.55 -2.93
N LYS A 115 7.61 10.90 -4.15
CA LYS A 115 7.45 12.24 -4.71
C LYS A 115 5.98 12.62 -4.56
N ASP A 116 5.77 13.77 -3.93
CA ASP A 116 4.61 14.65 -4.00
C ASP A 116 3.39 14.08 -4.74
N VAL A 117 2.61 13.26 -4.05
CA VAL A 117 1.21 13.63 -3.99
C VAL A 117 1.24 14.94 -3.21
N GLU A 118 0.93 16.06 -3.85
CA GLU A 118 0.81 17.36 -3.21
C GLU A 118 -0.37 17.26 -2.22
N LEU A 119 -0.10 16.63 -1.08
CA LEU A 119 -1.09 16.27 -0.09
C LEU A 119 -1.52 17.57 0.56
N LYS A 120 -2.64 18.10 0.07
CA LYS A 120 -3.18 19.34 0.60
C LYS A 120 -3.59 19.11 2.04
N PRO A 121 -3.21 20.02 2.95
CA PRO A 121 -3.67 19.92 4.33
C PRO A 121 -5.19 20.02 4.38
N PHE A 122 -5.82 19.02 5.00
CA PHE A 122 -7.29 18.92 5.08
C PHE A 122 -7.82 19.11 6.51
N LEU A 123 -6.93 19.04 7.51
CA LEU A 123 -7.26 19.30 8.91
C LEU A 123 -6.25 20.27 9.51
N ILE A 124 -6.70 21.07 10.48
CA ILE A 124 -5.87 21.88 11.34
C ILE A 124 -6.08 21.51 12.80
N VAL A 125 -4.98 21.39 13.54
CA VAL A 125 -5.02 21.19 15.00
C VAL A 125 -5.39 22.51 15.66
N SER A 126 -6.56 22.54 16.30
CA SER A 126 -7.07 23.75 16.94
C SER A 126 -6.67 23.86 18.41
N MET A 127 -6.49 22.74 19.10
CA MET A 127 -6.07 22.73 20.50
C MET A 127 -5.40 21.40 20.81
N VAL A 128 -4.33 21.42 21.60
CA VAL A 128 -3.67 20.23 22.13
C VAL A 128 -3.70 20.33 23.65
N SER A 129 -4.13 19.26 24.33
CA SER A 129 -4.13 19.20 25.79
C SER A 129 -2.77 18.74 26.30
N GLU A 130 -2.30 19.34 27.39
CA GLU A 130 -1.04 18.97 28.04
C GLU A 130 -1.10 17.52 28.55
N ASN A 131 0.04 16.81 28.50
CA ASN A 131 0.16 15.39 28.86
C ASN A 131 -0.73 14.43 28.04
N SER A 132 -1.33 14.89 26.94
CA SER A 132 -2.06 14.04 26.01
C SER A 132 -1.12 13.21 25.12
N PRO A 133 -1.60 12.09 24.53
CA PRO A 133 -0.87 11.37 23.50
C PRO A 133 -0.41 12.26 22.34
N GLY A 134 -1.22 13.25 21.94
CA GLY A 134 -0.83 14.21 20.91
C GLY A 134 0.33 15.11 21.34
N SER A 135 0.28 15.64 22.57
CA SER A 135 1.35 16.49 23.11
C SER A 135 2.67 15.73 23.28
N ILE A 136 2.62 14.49 23.76
CA ILE A 136 3.81 13.61 23.92
C ILE A 136 4.51 13.37 22.59
N VAL A 137 3.72 13.25 21.52
CA VAL A 137 4.21 13.03 20.15
C VAL A 137 4.68 14.34 19.49
N GLY A 138 4.48 15.48 20.15
CA GLY A 138 4.94 16.78 19.68
C GLY A 138 3.98 17.49 18.72
N LEU A 139 2.69 17.13 18.72
CA LEU A 139 1.67 17.91 18.03
C LEU A 139 1.51 19.28 18.69
N GLN A 140 1.36 20.31 17.86
CA GLN A 140 1.20 21.69 18.28
C GLN A 140 -0.08 22.29 17.68
N MET A 141 -0.54 23.39 18.30
CA MET A 141 -1.62 24.19 17.77
C MET A 141 -1.23 24.76 16.39
N ASN A 142 -2.19 24.81 15.47
CA ASN A 142 -2.03 25.22 14.07
C ASN A 142 -1.25 24.27 13.17
N ASP A 143 -0.92 23.06 13.64
CA ASP A 143 -0.38 22.03 12.76
C ASP A 143 -1.41 21.64 11.70
N ARG A 144 -0.97 21.65 10.44
CA ARG A 144 -1.81 21.28 9.31
C ARG A 144 -1.57 19.82 8.96
N ILE A 145 -2.58 18.97 9.04
CA ILE A 145 -2.43 17.53 8.81
C ILE A 145 -2.64 17.22 7.32
N LEU A 146 -1.66 16.56 6.71
CA LEU A 146 -1.71 16.07 5.33
C LEU A 146 -2.27 14.65 5.25
N THR A 147 -1.93 13.79 6.21
CA THR A 147 -2.44 12.41 6.31
C THR A 147 -2.58 11.98 7.75
N PHE A 148 -3.63 11.24 8.05
CA PHE A 148 -3.91 10.65 9.35
C PHE A 148 -4.16 9.14 9.19
N GLY A 149 -3.14 8.32 9.45
CA GLY A 149 -3.18 6.88 9.22
C GLY A 149 -3.50 6.55 7.76
N SER A 150 -4.67 5.92 7.56
CA SER A 150 -5.19 5.56 6.23
C SER A 150 -6.05 6.66 5.59
N ILE A 151 -6.26 7.78 6.27
CA ILE A 151 -7.10 8.90 5.81
C ILE A 151 -6.20 10.01 5.26
N ASN A 152 -6.55 10.52 4.08
CA ASN A 152 -5.88 11.61 3.39
C ASN A 152 -6.91 12.60 2.84
N CYS A 153 -6.45 13.70 2.23
CA CYS A 153 -7.33 14.72 1.65
C CYS A 153 -8.31 14.21 0.57
N TYR A 154 -8.04 13.07 -0.06
CA TYR A 154 -8.90 12.49 -1.11
C TYR A 154 -10.00 11.58 -0.54
N ASN A 155 -9.72 10.91 0.58
CA ASN A 155 -10.65 9.98 1.22
C ASN A 155 -11.40 10.60 2.41
N PHE A 156 -10.99 11.78 2.86
CA PHE A 156 -11.63 12.48 3.97
C PHE A 156 -13.03 12.97 3.58
N LYS A 157 -14.05 12.42 4.24
CA LYS A 157 -15.44 12.87 4.12
C LYS A 157 -15.86 13.67 5.34
N ASP A 158 -15.67 13.09 6.52
CA ASP A 158 -16.14 13.64 7.79
C ASP A 158 -15.16 13.37 8.93
N LEU A 159 -15.20 14.24 9.95
CA LEU A 159 -14.44 14.06 11.19
C LEU A 159 -14.78 12.76 11.94
N ASN A 160 -15.98 12.21 11.72
CA ASN A 160 -16.40 10.93 12.29
C ASN A 160 -15.48 9.77 11.87
N GLN A 161 -14.96 9.78 10.63
CA GLN A 161 -14.04 8.74 10.14
C GLN A 161 -12.72 8.74 10.91
N ILE A 162 -12.23 9.91 11.32
CA ILE A 162 -11.04 10.02 12.17
C ILE A 162 -11.34 9.40 13.55
N GLY A 163 -12.49 9.71 14.12
CA GLY A 163 -12.93 9.13 15.40
C GLY A 163 -13.03 7.60 15.34
N GLU A 164 -13.61 7.07 14.28
CA GLU A 164 -13.74 5.62 14.05
C GLU A 164 -12.38 4.94 13.85
N LEU A 165 -11.50 5.52 13.03
CA LEU A 165 -10.13 5.01 12.82
C LEU A 165 -9.34 4.95 14.12
N VAL A 166 -9.47 5.98 14.96
CA VAL A 166 -8.80 6.07 16.26
C VAL A 166 -9.35 5.04 17.24
N ASN A 167 -10.66 4.82 17.23
CA ASN A 167 -11.30 3.82 18.07
C ASN A 167 -10.90 2.39 17.66
N ASN A 168 -10.88 2.11 16.35
CA ASN A 168 -10.46 0.82 15.79
C ASN A 168 -8.95 0.57 15.98
N SER A 169 -8.14 1.64 16.02
CA SER A 169 -6.68 1.57 16.19
C SER A 169 -6.25 1.86 17.64
N LYS A 170 -7.11 1.58 18.63
CA LYS A 170 -6.75 1.75 20.04
C LYS A 170 -5.51 0.91 20.38
N ASN A 171 -4.54 1.52 21.06
CA ASN A 171 -3.23 0.96 21.38
C ASN A 171 -2.33 0.60 20.16
N HIS A 172 -2.71 0.99 18.95
CA HIS A 172 -1.90 0.77 17.74
C HIS A 172 -1.27 2.08 17.24
N HIS A 173 -0.13 1.97 16.56
CA HIS A 173 0.57 3.13 16.02
C HIS A 173 -0.12 3.67 14.76
N ILE A 174 -0.57 4.92 14.82
CA ILE A 174 -1.12 5.67 13.69
C ILE A 174 -0.05 6.66 13.20
N LYS A 175 0.35 6.54 11.94
CA LYS A 175 1.26 7.50 11.31
C LYS A 175 0.50 8.76 10.92
N ILE A 176 1.04 9.93 11.23
CA ILE A 176 0.46 11.23 10.90
C ILE A 176 1.52 12.03 10.16
N LYS A 177 1.17 12.59 9.02
CA LYS A 177 2.00 13.58 8.32
C LYS A 177 1.36 14.94 8.50
N LEU A 178 2.15 15.92 8.91
CA LEU A 178 1.72 17.29 9.12
C LEU A 178 2.70 18.29 8.52
N ARG A 179 2.24 19.51 8.26
CA ARG A 179 3.01 20.64 7.76
C ARG A 179 3.03 21.72 8.83
N ARG A 180 4.22 22.06 9.33
CA ARG A 180 4.46 23.14 10.29
C ARG A 180 5.43 24.12 9.65
N ASN A 181 5.02 25.39 9.50
CA ASN A 181 5.84 26.44 8.86
C ASN A 181 6.39 26.02 7.48
N GLU A 182 5.55 25.42 6.63
CA GLU A 182 5.93 24.87 5.30
C GLU A 182 6.94 23.71 5.33
N ILE A 183 7.20 23.13 6.51
CA ILE A 183 8.04 21.93 6.67
C ILE A 183 7.14 20.73 6.95
N ASP A 184 7.31 19.67 6.16
CA ASP A 184 6.61 18.41 6.37
C ASP A 184 7.29 17.56 7.44
N LEU A 185 6.49 17.10 8.40
CA LEU A 185 6.89 16.31 9.56
C LEU A 185 6.04 15.03 9.61
N GLU A 186 6.67 13.90 9.91
CA GLU A 186 5.99 12.63 10.16
C GLU A 186 6.06 12.30 11.65
N LEU A 187 4.90 12.08 12.25
CA LEU A 187 4.71 11.75 13.66
C LEU A 187 4.00 10.40 13.80
N ILE A 188 4.28 9.68 14.88
CA ILE A 188 3.61 8.41 15.20
C ILE A 188 2.79 8.59 16.46
N LEU A 189 1.46 8.57 16.31
CA LEU A 189 0.50 8.73 17.39
C LEU A 189 -0.06 7.38 17.82
N THR A 190 -0.05 7.09 19.11
CA THR A 190 -0.70 5.90 19.66
C THR A 190 -1.92 6.32 20.48
N PRO A 191 -3.16 6.02 20.02
CA PRO A 191 -4.36 6.29 20.78
C PRO A 191 -4.39 5.49 22.07
N LYS A 192 -4.38 6.18 23.21
CA LYS A 192 -4.44 5.56 24.54
C LYS A 192 -5.35 6.37 25.46
N ILE A 193 -5.93 5.70 26.45
CA ILE A 193 -6.64 6.38 27.53
C ILE A 193 -5.61 7.22 28.29
N TRP A 194 -5.95 8.48 28.55
CA TRP A 194 -5.11 9.45 29.25
C TRP A 194 -5.96 10.21 30.28
N ASN A 195 -5.34 11.10 31.06
CA ASN A 195 -5.99 11.82 32.16
C ASN A 195 -6.97 12.94 31.70
N GLY A 196 -7.55 12.80 30.51
CA GLY A 196 -8.49 13.75 29.93
C GLY A 196 -9.51 13.05 29.05
N GLN A 197 -10.30 13.83 28.30
CA GLN A 197 -11.40 13.30 27.53
C GLN A 197 -10.93 12.69 26.19
N GLY A 198 -11.28 11.43 25.93
CA GLY A 198 -11.00 10.73 24.67
C GLY A 198 -9.66 9.99 24.63
N LEU A 199 -9.21 9.62 23.41
CA LEU A 199 -8.04 8.76 23.20
C LEU A 199 -6.79 9.48 22.63
N LEU A 200 -6.94 10.75 22.24
CA LEU A 200 -5.89 11.52 21.55
C LEU A 200 -5.47 12.79 22.29
N GLY A 201 -6.45 13.49 22.87
CA GLY A 201 -6.27 14.74 23.61
C GLY A 201 -5.88 15.95 22.78
N PHE A 202 -6.36 16.03 21.54
CA PHE A 202 -6.34 17.26 20.74
C PHE A 202 -7.63 17.39 19.92
N LYS A 203 -7.96 18.62 19.56
CA LYS A 203 -9.10 18.97 18.70
C LYS A 203 -8.60 19.30 17.29
N ILE A 204 -9.29 18.75 16.30
CA ILE A 204 -9.04 19.00 14.87
C ILE A 204 -10.26 19.66 14.24
N ASN A 205 -10.02 20.60 13.33
CA ASN A 205 -11.04 21.22 12.51
C ASN A 205 -10.72 20.93 11.04
N ALA A 206 -11.76 20.71 10.22
CA ALA A 206 -11.60 20.59 8.77
C ALA A 206 -11.29 21.96 8.16
N ILE A 207 -10.31 22.00 7.26
CA ILE A 207 -10.01 23.20 6.48
C ILE A 207 -10.76 23.06 5.16
N PRO A 208 -11.59 24.03 4.75
CA PRO A 208 -12.18 24.02 3.42
C PRO A 208 -11.06 24.13 2.38
N MET A 209 -11.05 23.21 1.41
CA MET A 209 -10.13 23.25 0.28
C MET A 209 -10.48 24.49 -0.57
N THR A 210 -9.79 25.61 -0.36
CA THR A 210 -9.87 26.77 -1.26
C THR A 210 -9.16 26.40 -2.56
N ASN A 211 -9.92 26.46 -3.65
CA ASN A 211 -9.50 26.17 -5.02
C ASN A 211 -8.58 27.28 -5.56
#